data_AF-A0A7C1TAJ1-F1
#
_entry.id   AF-A0A7C1TAJ1-F1
#
_cell.length_a   1.000
_cell.length_b   1.000
_cell.length_c   1.000
_cell.angle_alpha   90.00
_cell.angle_beta   90.00
_cell.angle_gamma   90.00
#
_symmetry.space_group_name_H-M   'P 1'
#
loop_
_entity.id
_entity.type
_entity.pdbx_description
1 polymer ?
#
loop_
_entity_poly.entity_id
_entity_poly.type
_entity_poly.pdbx_seq_one_letter_code
_entity_poly.pdbx_strand_id
1 'polypeptide(L)'
;MTDTFKPTAAMADEAARGLELREKFKRGGTAVGVARARDLKNQRNLSEDTLKRMKSYFARHKVDKRAKNFGDNENPSAGYIAWLLWGGDAGRDWVKDKLT
;
A
#
# COMPACT_ATOMS: atom_id res chain seq x y z
N MET A 1 -17.82 10.77 -17.08
CA MET A 1 -17.72 9.44 -16.44
C MET A 1 -16.55 9.53 -15.47
N THR A 2 -16.71 9.09 -14.23
CA THR A 2 -15.60 9.07 -13.28
C THR A 2 -14.70 7.90 -13.66
N ASP A 3 -13.46 8.18 -14.07
CA ASP A 3 -12.52 7.11 -14.38
C ASP A 3 -12.27 6.26 -13.14
N THR A 4 -12.39 4.94 -13.33
CA THR A 4 -12.13 3.97 -12.27
C THR A 4 -11.01 3.04 -12.68
N PHE A 5 -10.14 2.74 -11.72
CA PHE A 5 -8.90 2.02 -11.95
C PHE A 5 -8.91 0.73 -11.14
N LYS A 6 -8.81 -0.40 -11.81
CA LYS A 6 -8.76 -1.72 -11.16
C LYS A 6 -7.33 -2.03 -10.68
N PRO A 7 -7.11 -2.32 -9.38
CA PRO A 7 -5.82 -2.77 -8.87
C PRO A 7 -5.33 -4.07 -9.51
N THR A 8 -4.02 -4.26 -9.60
CA THR A 8 -3.41 -5.49 -10.11
C THR A 8 -3.39 -6.60 -9.06
N ALA A 9 -3.17 -7.85 -9.49
CA ALA A 9 -3.01 -8.98 -8.56
C ALA A 9 -1.82 -8.77 -7.60
N ALA A 10 -0.68 -8.28 -8.11
CA ALA A 10 0.48 -7.99 -7.28
C ALA A 10 0.17 -6.98 -6.16
N MET A 11 -0.64 -5.95 -6.43
CA MET A 11 -1.07 -5.01 -5.39
C MET A 11 -1.97 -5.67 -4.33
N ALA A 12 -2.82 -6.61 -4.77
CA ALA A 12 -3.70 -7.36 -3.87
C ALA A 12 -2.89 -8.26 -2.94
N ASP A 13 -1.86 -8.93 -3.46
CA ASP A 13 -0.95 -9.79 -2.69
C ASP A 13 -0.16 -8.98 -1.65
N GLU A 14 0.40 -7.84 -2.04
CA GLU A 14 1.13 -6.93 -1.14
C GLU A 14 0.21 -6.41 -0.01
N ALA A 15 -1.01 -6.02 -0.36
CA ALA A 15 -1.99 -5.54 0.60
C ALA A 15 -2.45 -6.65 1.56
N ALA A 16 -2.64 -7.88 1.07
CA ALA A 16 -2.95 -9.04 1.89
C ALA A 16 -1.82 -9.32 2.90
N ARG A 17 -0.58 -9.37 2.43
CA ARG A 17 0.60 -9.53 3.27
C ARG A 17 0.71 -8.41 4.32
N GLY A 18 0.45 -7.16 3.93
CA GLY A 18 0.43 -6.03 4.85
C GLY A 18 -0.59 -6.17 5.98
N LEU A 19 -1.79 -6.67 5.66
CA LEU A 19 -2.83 -6.94 6.66
C LEU A 19 -2.42 -8.05 7.64
N GLU A 20 -1.86 -9.15 7.14
CA GLU A 20 -1.38 -10.27 7.96
C GLU A 20 -0.25 -9.84 8.89
N LEU A 21 0.74 -9.09 8.39
CA LEU A 21 1.83 -8.58 9.22
C LEU A 21 1.33 -7.58 10.26
N ARG A 22 0.37 -6.71 9.90
CA ARG A 22 -0.24 -5.81 10.87
C ARG A 22 -1.00 -6.58 11.96
N GLU A 23 -1.69 -7.65 11.59
CA GLU A 23 -2.37 -8.51 12.55
C GLU A 23 -1.38 -9.21 13.49
N LYS A 24 -0.26 -9.71 12.98
CA LYS A 24 0.78 -10.39 13.76
C LYS A 24 1.53 -9.44 14.69
N PHE A 25 2.03 -8.31 14.16
CA PHE A 25 2.93 -7.40 14.88
C PHE A 25 2.24 -6.20 15.53
N LYS A 26 0.93 -6.04 15.32
CA LYS A 26 0.09 -4.97 15.90
C LYS A 26 0.64 -3.54 15.67
N ARG A 27 1.33 -3.32 14.55
CA ARG A 27 1.90 -2.00 14.18
C ARG A 27 1.81 -1.75 12.67
N GLY A 28 2.05 -0.50 12.28
CA GLY A 28 2.06 -0.07 10.87
C GLY A 28 0.70 0.40 10.37
N GLY A 29 0.72 1.56 9.71
CA GLY A 29 -0.44 2.19 9.07
C GLY A 29 -1.51 2.72 10.04
N THR A 30 -2.37 3.59 9.51
CA THR A 30 -3.58 4.08 10.19
C THR A 30 -4.80 3.29 9.73
N ALA A 31 -5.98 3.56 10.30
CA ALA A 31 -7.25 2.99 9.83
C ALA A 31 -7.49 3.24 8.32
N VAL A 32 -7.03 4.38 7.80
CA VAL A 32 -7.08 4.70 6.36
C VAL A 32 -6.23 3.73 5.54
N GLY A 33 -5.01 3.42 6.01
CA GLY A 33 -4.15 2.43 5.37
C GLY A 33 -4.77 1.02 5.38
N VAL A 34 -5.40 0.63 6.50
CA VAL A 34 -6.11 -0.65 6.60
C VAL A 34 -7.30 -0.73 5.63
N ALA A 35 -8.09 0.34 5.55
CA ALA A 35 -9.20 0.42 4.60
C ALA A 35 -8.70 0.32 3.15
N ARG A 36 -7.61 1.05 2.82
CA ARG A 36 -6.96 0.96 1.50
C ARG A 36 -6.50 -0.46 1.20
N ALA A 37 -5.85 -1.13 2.15
CA ALA A 37 -5.39 -2.51 1.96
C ALA A 37 -6.56 -3.47 1.68
N ARG A 38 -7.70 -3.29 2.34
CA ARG A 38 -8.91 -4.09 2.07
C ARG A 38 -9.48 -3.83 0.68
N ASP A 39 -9.48 -2.58 0.22
CA ASP A 39 -9.89 -2.28 -1.16
C ASP A 39 -8.96 -2.94 -2.18
N LEU A 40 -7.64 -2.85 -1.95
CA LEU A 40 -6.61 -3.41 -2.81
C LEU A 40 -6.64 -4.93 -2.86
N LYS A 41 -6.70 -5.60 -1.70
CA LYS A 41 -6.81 -7.06 -1.57
C LYS A 41 -8.00 -7.61 -2.36
N ASN A 42 -9.12 -6.89 -2.37
CA ASN A 42 -10.34 -7.29 -3.08
C ASN A 42 -10.41 -6.73 -4.51
N GLN A 43 -9.33 -6.11 -5.01
CA GLN A 43 -9.24 -5.45 -6.32
C GLN A 43 -10.44 -4.56 -6.64
N ARG A 44 -10.93 -3.81 -5.64
CA ARG A 44 -12.02 -2.86 -5.83
C ARG A 44 -11.55 -1.72 -6.73
N ASN A 45 -12.41 -1.32 -7.67
CA ASN A 45 -12.16 -0.18 -8.53
C ASN A 45 -11.95 1.09 -7.70
N LEU A 46 -10.88 1.83 -8.01
CA LEU A 46 -10.47 3.04 -7.30
C LEU A 46 -10.70 4.28 -8.16
N SER A 47 -11.07 5.40 -7.54
CA SER A 47 -11.16 6.69 -8.23
C SER A 47 -9.78 7.32 -8.48
N GLU A 48 -9.69 8.23 -9.45
CA GLU A 48 -8.47 9.02 -9.69
C GLU A 48 -7.97 9.75 -8.44
N ASP A 49 -8.86 10.33 -7.64
CA ASP A 49 -8.51 10.98 -6.36
C ASP A 49 -7.85 10.02 -5.37
N THR A 50 -8.26 8.75 -5.42
CA THR A 50 -7.65 7.70 -4.61
C THR A 50 -6.23 7.41 -5.09
N LEU A 51 -6.01 7.33 -6.40
CA LEU A 51 -4.67 7.17 -6.97
C LEU A 51 -3.78 8.36 -6.61
N LYS A 52 -4.30 9.60 -6.65
CA LYS A 52 -3.57 10.82 -6.23
C LYS A 52 -3.16 10.74 -4.76
N ARG A 53 -4.06 10.27 -3.88
CA ARG A 53 -3.73 10.03 -2.45
C ARG A 53 -2.65 8.97 -2.28
N MET A 54 -2.72 7.87 -3.03
CA MET A 54 -1.69 6.82 -3.04
C MET A 54 -0.34 7.37 -3.52
N LYS A 55 -0.30 8.12 -4.63
CA LYS A 55 0.92 8.76 -5.15
C LYS A 55 1.56 9.68 -4.10
N SER A 56 0.77 10.53 -3.46
CA SER A 56 1.21 11.40 -2.36
C SER A 56 1.67 10.64 -1.12
N TYR A 57 1.06 9.48 -0.82
CA TYR A 57 1.53 8.61 0.26
C TYR A 57 2.93 8.09 -0.04
N PHE A 58 3.14 7.45 -1.20
CA PHE A 58 4.43 6.86 -1.55
C PHE A 58 5.56 7.89 -1.67
N ALA A 59 5.26 9.09 -2.18
CA ALA A 59 6.25 10.17 -2.25
C ALA A 59 6.79 10.55 -0.88
N ARG A 60 5.91 10.69 0.13
CA ARG A 60 6.30 11.09 1.50
C ARG A 60 6.96 9.96 2.28
N HIS A 61 6.56 8.72 2.06
CA HIS A 61 7.04 7.56 2.83
C HIS A 61 8.17 6.80 2.14
N LYS A 62 8.71 7.29 1.02
CA LYS A 62 9.92 6.72 0.39
C LYS A 62 11.10 6.68 1.36
N VAL A 63 11.19 7.65 2.28
CA VAL A 63 12.24 7.72 3.31
C VAL A 63 12.18 6.53 4.28
N ASP A 64 10.99 5.96 4.53
CA ASP A 64 10.80 4.83 5.45
C ASP A 64 11.56 3.58 5.00
N LYS A 65 11.86 3.46 3.70
CA LYS A 65 12.68 2.36 3.15
C LYS A 65 14.10 2.32 3.74
N ARG A 66 14.56 3.42 4.37
CA ARG A 66 15.86 3.52 5.04
C ARG A 66 15.82 3.07 6.51
N ALA A 67 14.64 2.81 7.06
CA ALA A 67 14.52 2.39 8.45
C ALA A 67 15.10 0.98 8.65
N LYS A 68 15.61 0.73 9.87
CA LYS A 68 16.02 -0.61 10.28
C LYS A 68 14.87 -1.60 10.10
N ASN A 69 15.17 -2.79 9.58
CA ASN A 69 14.22 -3.88 9.33
C ASN A 69 13.10 -3.55 8.32
N PHE A 70 13.31 -2.60 7.41
CA PHE A 70 12.40 -2.45 6.28
C PHE A 70 12.48 -3.69 5.39
N GLY A 71 11.37 -4.42 5.23
CA GLY A 71 11.33 -5.66 4.45
C GLY A 71 11.82 -6.90 5.19
N ASP A 72 12.08 -6.82 6.50
CA ASP A 72 12.47 -7.98 7.30
C ASP A 72 11.32 -8.99 7.43
N ASN A 73 11.60 -10.29 7.27
CA ASN A 73 10.59 -11.35 7.29
C ASN A 73 10.16 -11.75 8.71
N GLU A 74 11.02 -11.56 9.71
CA GLU A 74 10.79 -11.98 11.09
C GLU A 74 10.32 -10.84 11.98
N ASN A 75 10.80 -9.62 11.73
CA ASN A 75 10.53 -8.43 12.53
C ASN A 75 10.44 -7.15 11.67
N PRO A 76 9.48 -7.07 10.73
CA PRO A 76 9.35 -5.96 9.78
C PRO A 76 9.07 -4.63 10.48
N SER A 77 9.67 -3.55 9.99
CA SER A 77 9.42 -2.20 10.48
C SER A 77 7.95 -1.78 10.30
N ALA A 78 7.48 -0.86 11.15
CA ALA A 78 6.13 -0.30 11.00
C ALA A 78 5.94 0.42 9.66
N GLY A 79 7.00 1.04 9.12
CA GLY A 79 7.02 1.68 7.81
C GLY A 79 6.85 0.66 6.67
N TYR A 80 7.48 -0.50 6.75
CA TYR A 80 7.28 -1.57 5.76
C TYR A 80 5.85 -2.10 5.79
N ILE A 81 5.30 -2.39 6.96
CA ILE A 81 3.91 -2.84 7.07
C ILE A 81 2.97 -1.78 6.49
N ALA A 82 3.17 -0.49 6.82
CA ALA A 82 2.38 0.59 6.24
C ALA A 82 2.52 0.64 4.71
N TRP A 83 3.73 0.50 4.18
CA TRP A 83 4.01 0.48 2.75
C TRP A 83 3.22 -0.61 2.02
N LEU A 84 3.18 -1.82 2.59
CA LEU A 84 2.40 -2.94 2.06
C LEU A 84 0.90 -2.68 2.07
N LEU A 85 0.36 -2.06 3.13
CA LEU A 85 -1.07 -1.71 3.21
C LEU A 85 -1.51 -0.75 2.08
N TRP A 86 -0.58 0.00 1.49
CA TRP A 86 -0.85 0.87 0.35
C TRP A 86 -0.59 0.20 -1.00
N GLY A 87 -0.24 -1.09 -1.03
CA GLY A 87 -0.04 -1.89 -2.23
C GLY A 87 1.43 -2.14 -2.59
N GLY A 88 2.37 -1.83 -1.70
CA GLY A 88 3.78 -2.14 -1.90
C GLY A 88 4.42 -1.37 -3.06
N ASP A 89 5.57 -1.87 -3.54
CA ASP A 89 6.23 -1.29 -4.72
C ASP A 89 5.35 -1.43 -5.98
N ALA A 90 4.55 -2.50 -6.09
CA ALA A 90 3.56 -2.66 -7.16
C ALA A 90 2.55 -1.51 -7.21
N GLY A 91 2.01 -1.10 -6.05
CA GLY A 91 1.09 0.02 -5.94
C GLY A 91 1.75 1.36 -6.27
N ARG A 92 3.00 1.55 -5.84
CA ARG A 92 3.79 2.76 -6.16
C ARG A 92 3.97 2.93 -7.66
N ASP A 93 4.38 1.86 -8.34
CA ASP A 93 4.65 1.92 -9.78
C ASP A 93 3.37 2.05 -10.58
N TRP A 94 2.31 1.37 -10.15
CA TRP A 94 1.00 1.48 -10.78
C TRP A 94 0.42 2.88 -10.73
N VAL A 95 0.45 3.58 -9.59
CA VAL A 95 -0.07 4.97 -9.52
C VAL A 95 0.82 5.97 -10.25
N LYS A 96 2.11 5.65 -10.40
CA LYS A 96 3.01 6.44 -11.25
C LYS A 96 2.59 6.32 -12.70
N ASP A 97 2.36 5.11 -13.20
CA ASP A 97 1.92 4.80 -14.56
C ASP A 97 0.55 5.42 -14.90
N LYS A 98 -0.46 5.22 -14.03
CA LYS A 98 -1.84 5.66 -14.29
C LYS A 98 -2.09 7.16 -14.17
N LEU A 99 -1.21 7.90 -13.48
CA LEU A 99 -1.30 9.35 -13.31
C LEU A 99 -0.13 10.06 -14.01
N THR A 100 0.37 9.46 -15.10
CA THR A 100 1.37 10.08 -15.98
C THR A 100 0.68 11.02 -16.95
#